data_AF-A0A833Y4C1-F1
#
_entry.id   AF-A0A833Y4C1-F1
#
_cell.length_a   1.000
_cell.length_b   1.000
_cell.length_c   1.000
_cell.angle_alpha   90.00
_cell.angle_beta   90.00
_cell.angle_gamma   90.00
#
_symmetry.space_group_name_H-M   'P 1'
#
loop_
_entity.id
_entity.type
_entity.pdbx_description
1 polymer ?
#
loop_
_entity_poly.entity_id
_entity_poly.type
_entity_poly.pdbx_seq_one_letter_code
_entity_poly.pdbx_strand_id
1 'polypeptide(L)'
;MGAPSALPLLMLFACCWAPGEANLSQDDSQPWTSDETVVAGGTVVLKCQVKDHEDSSLQWSNPAQQTLYFGEKRALRDNRIQLVKSTPHELSISISNVALADEGEYTCSIFTMPVRTAKSLITVLGIPQKPIITGYKSSLREKETATLNCQSSGRGAAPGPTASASLPRSPSLPPNP
;
A
#
# COMPACT_ATOMS: atom_id res chain seq x y z
N MET A 1 -31.12 -46.24 62.91
CA MET A 1 -30.68 -47.15 61.84
C MET A 1 -31.41 -46.75 60.56
N GLY A 2 -30.66 -46.36 59.52
CA GLY A 2 -31.12 -46.33 58.12
C GLY A 2 -31.84 -45.07 57.61
N ALA A 3 -31.08 -44.09 57.11
CA ALA A 3 -31.46 -43.25 55.97
C ALA A 3 -31.32 -44.10 54.65
N PRO A 4 -31.77 -43.71 53.44
CA PRO A 4 -31.95 -42.32 53.00
C PRO A 4 -33.13 -42.00 52.07
N SER A 5 -33.33 -40.69 51.93
CA SER A 5 -34.06 -40.00 50.86
C SER A 5 -33.53 -40.37 49.47
N ALA A 6 -34.41 -40.88 48.60
CA ALA A 6 -34.14 -41.04 47.17
C ALA A 6 -34.65 -39.80 46.42
N LEU A 7 -33.71 -38.99 45.92
CA LEU A 7 -33.94 -37.96 44.91
C LEU A 7 -34.24 -38.65 43.56
N PRO A 8 -35.27 -38.24 42.79
CA PRO A 8 -35.33 -38.58 41.39
C PRO A 8 -34.45 -37.59 40.61
N LEU A 9 -33.33 -38.11 40.13
CA LEU A 9 -32.47 -37.47 39.15
C LEU A 9 -33.19 -37.51 37.78
N LEU A 10 -33.86 -36.43 37.38
CA LEU A 10 -34.36 -36.29 36.01
C LEU A 10 -33.36 -35.45 35.19
N MET A 11 -32.62 -36.17 34.36
CA MET A 11 -31.66 -35.67 33.37
C MET A 11 -32.38 -35.28 32.06
N LEU A 12 -31.81 -34.26 31.41
CA LEU A 12 -31.89 -33.92 29.97
C LEU A 12 -33.15 -33.21 29.46
N PHE A 13 -33.11 -31.87 29.47
CA PHE A 13 -33.75 -31.07 28.42
C PHE A 13 -32.72 -30.20 27.70
N ALA A 14 -32.79 -30.30 26.38
CA ALA A 14 -31.89 -29.74 25.39
C ALA A 14 -31.73 -28.23 25.50
N CYS A 15 -30.49 -27.77 25.37
CA CYS A 15 -30.15 -26.47 24.78
C CYS A 15 -28.80 -26.57 24.02
N CYS A 16 -28.56 -27.68 23.30
CA CYS A 16 -27.76 -27.57 22.09
C CYS A 16 -28.68 -26.94 21.06
N TRP A 17 -28.76 -25.61 21.05
CA TRP A 17 -29.13 -24.71 19.95
C TRP A 17 -29.06 -23.30 20.54
N ALA A 18 -27.85 -22.83 20.80
CA ALA A 18 -27.62 -21.42 20.56
C ALA A 18 -27.40 -21.33 19.04
N PRO A 19 -28.29 -20.70 18.26
CA PRO A 19 -27.81 -20.05 17.05
C PRO A 19 -26.77 -19.06 17.55
N GLY A 20 -25.50 -19.44 17.45
CA GLY A 20 -24.41 -18.49 17.57
C GLY A 20 -24.59 -17.52 16.41
N GLU A 21 -25.43 -16.51 16.59
CA GLU A 21 -25.19 -15.24 15.94
C GLU A 21 -23.84 -14.79 16.49
N ALA A 22 -22.79 -15.13 15.75
CA ALA A 22 -21.57 -14.36 15.78
C ALA A 22 -21.97 -12.95 15.35
N ASN A 23 -22.40 -12.16 16.32
CA ASN A 23 -22.53 -10.73 16.16
C ASN A 23 -21.08 -10.26 16.00
N LEU A 24 -20.63 -10.18 14.74
CA LEU A 24 -19.42 -9.47 14.37
C LEU A 24 -19.66 -8.03 14.78
N SER A 25 -19.42 -7.70 16.05
CA SER A 25 -19.49 -6.35 16.58
C SER A 25 -18.54 -5.52 15.72
N GLN A 26 -19.11 -4.74 14.82
CA GLN A 26 -18.35 -3.90 13.91
C GLN A 26 -17.58 -2.92 14.79
N ASP A 27 -16.27 -3.05 14.76
CA ASP A 27 -15.42 -2.42 15.74
C ASP A 27 -15.17 -0.96 15.33
N ASP A 28 -16.13 -0.09 15.62
CA ASP A 28 -16.23 1.26 15.05
C ASP A 28 -15.00 2.15 15.33
N SER A 29 -14.23 1.84 16.36
CA SER A 29 -12.98 2.52 16.72
C SER A 29 -11.74 1.98 15.99
N GLN A 30 -11.87 1.00 15.11
CA GLN A 30 -10.77 0.50 14.27
C GLN A 30 -10.46 1.53 13.17
N PRO A 31 -9.25 2.13 13.16
CA PRO A 31 -8.86 3.02 12.07
C PRO A 31 -8.62 2.23 10.78
N TRP A 32 -8.71 2.91 9.64
CA TRP A 32 -8.31 2.38 8.34
C TRP A 32 -7.49 3.39 7.55
N THR A 33 -6.65 2.85 6.67
CA THR A 33 -5.81 3.57 5.71
C THR A 33 -5.62 2.68 4.48
N SER A 34 -5.01 3.21 3.42
CA SER A 34 -4.68 2.45 2.21
C SER A 34 -3.20 2.54 1.90
N ASP A 35 -2.69 1.56 1.15
CA ASP A 35 -1.34 1.58 0.59
C ASP A 35 -1.23 2.65 -0.48
N GLU A 36 -0.03 3.21 -0.63
CA GLU A 36 0.24 4.30 -1.56
C GLU A 36 1.43 3.96 -2.45
N THR A 37 1.35 4.35 -3.72
CA THR A 37 2.46 4.20 -4.67
C THR A 37 2.78 5.55 -5.26
N VAL A 38 4.05 5.96 -5.18
CA VAL A 38 4.49 7.28 -5.60
C VAL A 38 5.82 7.19 -6.35
N VAL A 39 5.99 7.99 -7.39
CA VAL A 39 7.27 8.10 -8.09
C VAL A 39 8.22 8.96 -7.26
N ALA A 40 9.50 8.58 -7.19
CA ALA A 40 10.54 9.35 -6.51
C ALA A 40 10.54 10.83 -6.96
N GLY A 41 10.66 11.75 -6.01
CA GLY A 41 10.50 13.20 -6.19
C GLY A 41 9.05 13.68 -6.12
N GLY A 42 8.07 12.78 -6.16
CA GLY A 42 6.65 13.08 -6.04
C GLY A 42 6.20 13.45 -4.62
N THR A 43 4.89 13.56 -4.45
CA THR A 43 4.24 13.78 -3.14
C THR A 43 3.22 12.68 -2.90
N VAL A 44 3.26 12.07 -1.71
CA VAL A 44 2.28 11.09 -1.25
C VAL A 44 1.44 11.68 -0.12
N VAL A 45 0.16 11.32 -0.07
CA VAL A 45 -0.75 11.71 1.01
C VAL A 45 -1.18 10.46 1.76
N LEU A 46 -0.80 10.36 3.03
CA LEU A 46 -1.25 9.31 3.92
C LEU A 46 -2.54 9.77 4.61
N LYS A 47 -3.62 9.02 4.42
CA LYS A 47 -4.93 9.32 4.99
C LYS A 47 -5.38 8.22 5.94
N CYS A 48 -5.50 8.55 7.22
CA CYS A 48 -6.08 7.66 8.22
C CYS A 48 -7.43 8.17 8.68
N GLN A 49 -8.41 7.28 8.79
CA GLN A 49 -9.76 7.60 9.24
C GLN A 49 -10.26 6.60 10.28
N VAL A 50 -11.22 7.02 11.10
CA VAL A 50 -11.88 6.18 12.11
C VAL A 50 -13.36 6.60 12.23
N LYS A 51 -14.26 5.65 12.49
CA LYS A 51 -15.70 5.93 12.59
C LYS A 51 -16.06 6.47 13.98
N ASP A 52 -15.64 5.78 15.04
CA ASP A 52 -15.72 6.29 16.42
C ASP A 52 -14.31 6.56 16.96
N HIS A 53 -14.09 7.73 17.52
CA HIS A 53 -12.77 8.11 18.01
C HIS A 53 -12.63 7.96 19.53
N GLU A 54 -13.71 7.67 20.27
CA GLU A 54 -13.69 7.51 21.74
C GLU A 54 -12.90 8.62 22.46
N ASP A 55 -13.10 9.89 22.06
CA ASP A 55 -12.37 11.07 22.55
C ASP A 55 -10.83 10.97 22.46
N SER A 56 -10.32 10.01 21.67
CA SER A 56 -8.91 9.75 21.43
C SER A 56 -8.43 10.39 20.13
N SER A 57 -7.14 10.71 20.07
CA SER A 57 -6.52 11.30 18.88
C SER A 57 -5.82 10.24 18.03
N LEU A 58 -5.86 10.44 16.71
CA LEU A 58 -5.08 9.67 15.74
C LEU A 58 -3.61 10.11 15.76
N GLN A 59 -2.70 9.18 15.43
CA GLN A 59 -1.27 9.40 15.31
C GLN A 59 -0.71 8.69 14.08
N TRP A 60 0.18 9.35 13.35
CA TRP A 60 1.03 8.72 12.34
C TRP A 60 2.44 8.50 12.85
N SER A 61 3.01 7.32 12.61
CA SER A 61 4.43 7.03 12.77
C SER A 61 5.06 6.52 11.46
N ASN A 62 6.35 6.77 11.30
CA ASN A 62 7.13 6.28 10.16
C ASN A 62 7.57 4.81 10.36
N PRO A 63 8.22 4.17 9.36
CA PRO A 63 8.70 2.79 9.47
C PRO A 63 9.68 2.57 10.64
N ALA A 64 10.41 3.61 11.04
CA ALA A 64 11.30 3.60 12.20
C ALA A 64 10.56 3.80 13.54
N GLN A 65 9.22 3.77 13.54
CA GLN A 65 8.36 3.97 14.71
C GLN A 65 8.51 5.34 15.37
N GLN A 66 8.97 6.35 14.62
CA GLN A 66 9.02 7.73 15.09
C GLN A 66 7.69 8.42 14.78
N THR A 67 7.10 9.07 15.79
CA THR A 67 5.87 9.85 15.61
C THR A 67 6.10 11.01 14.66
N LEU A 68 5.26 11.10 13.63
CA LEU A 68 5.24 12.20 12.66
C LEU A 68 4.30 13.29 13.15
N TYR A 69 3.05 12.90 13.42
CA TYR A 69 1.98 13.76 13.92
C TYR A 69 1.14 13.00 14.95
N PHE A 70 0.71 13.72 15.99
CA PHE A 70 -0.30 13.28 16.95
C PHE A 70 -1.42 14.34 16.93
N GLY A 71 -2.55 14.01 16.31
CA GLY A 71 -3.53 15.01 15.89
C GLY A 71 -2.87 16.11 15.06
N GLU A 72 -3.08 17.37 15.45
CA GLU A 72 -2.48 18.54 14.79
C GLU A 72 -1.01 18.80 15.20
N LYS A 73 -0.49 18.10 16.21
CA LYS A 73 0.84 18.37 16.77
C LYS A 73 1.90 17.63 15.97
N ARG A 74 2.82 18.38 15.35
CA ARG A 74 4.01 17.85 14.67
C ARG A 74 5.04 17.38 15.70
N ALA A 75 5.51 16.15 15.57
CA ALA A 75 6.55 15.57 16.44
C ALA A 75 7.93 15.51 15.76
N LEU A 76 7.99 15.06 14.49
CA LEU A 76 9.24 15.00 13.73
C LEU A 76 9.49 16.31 12.97
N ARG A 77 10.72 16.83 13.03
CA ARG A 77 11.15 18.06 12.32
C ARG A 77 11.64 17.76 10.89
N ASP A 78 10.85 17.04 10.10
CA ASP A 78 11.07 16.94 8.66
C ASP A 78 10.13 17.91 7.93
N ASN A 79 10.70 18.89 7.23
CA ASN A 79 9.94 19.92 6.52
C ASN A 79 9.17 19.37 5.31
N ARG A 80 9.50 18.17 4.84
CA ARG A 80 8.78 17.51 3.75
C ARG A 80 7.41 16.99 4.18
N ILE A 81 7.21 16.76 5.49
CA ILE A 81 6.03 16.10 6.07
C ILE A 81 5.07 17.14 6.63
N GLN A 82 4.00 17.47 5.90
CA GLN A 82 3.07 18.54 6.25
C GLN A 82 1.71 17.99 6.68
N LEU A 83 1.02 18.70 7.58
CA LEU A 83 -0.36 18.37 7.94
C LEU A 83 -1.29 18.76 6.80
N VAL A 84 -2.10 17.81 6.33
CA VAL A 84 -3.15 18.06 5.32
C VAL A 84 -4.48 18.30 6.01
N LYS A 85 -4.86 17.43 6.95
CA LYS A 85 -6.12 17.53 7.69
C LYS A 85 -6.01 16.85 9.05
N SER A 86 -6.59 17.49 10.07
CA SER A 86 -6.77 16.89 11.39
C SER A 86 -8.20 17.15 11.86
N THR A 87 -8.93 16.08 12.12
CA THR A 87 -10.23 16.05 12.79
C THR A 87 -10.27 14.85 13.73
N PRO A 88 -11.26 14.72 14.62
CA PRO A 88 -11.41 13.53 15.45
C PRO A 88 -11.49 12.22 14.64
N HIS A 89 -12.03 12.28 13.42
CA HIS A 89 -12.26 11.11 12.56
C HIS A 89 -11.23 10.95 11.44
N GLU A 90 -10.29 11.89 11.27
CA GLU A 90 -9.33 11.86 10.17
C GLU A 90 -8.01 12.52 10.55
N LEU A 91 -6.91 11.83 10.26
CA LEU A 91 -5.57 12.41 10.26
C LEU A 91 -4.88 12.13 8.93
N SER A 92 -4.67 13.20 8.16
CA SER A 92 -4.05 13.16 6.85
C SER A 92 -2.78 14.01 6.83
N ILE A 93 -1.68 13.42 6.33
CA ILE A 93 -0.38 14.09 6.18
C ILE A 93 0.15 13.90 4.76
N SER A 94 0.95 14.85 4.28
CA SER A 94 1.63 14.74 2.98
C SER A 94 3.13 14.67 3.15
N ILE A 95 3.79 13.78 2.42
CA ILE A 95 5.26 13.71 2.33
C ILE A 95 5.65 14.13 0.91
N SER A 96 6.27 15.30 0.78
CA SER A 96 6.77 15.82 -0.50
C SER A 96 8.21 15.39 -0.78
N ASN A 97 8.63 15.45 -2.05
CA ASN A 97 9.97 15.06 -2.48
C ASN A 97 10.36 13.67 -1.93
N VAL A 98 9.51 12.68 -2.19
CA VAL A 98 9.66 11.31 -1.69
C VAL A 98 10.91 10.66 -2.29
N ALA A 99 11.74 10.05 -1.44
CA ALA A 99 12.92 9.31 -1.82
C ALA A 99 12.70 7.80 -1.65
N LEU A 100 13.54 6.98 -2.30
CA LEU A 100 13.52 5.52 -2.14
C LEU A 100 13.71 5.06 -0.68
N ALA A 101 14.34 5.90 0.16
CA ALA A 101 14.54 5.62 1.58
C ALA A 101 13.28 5.86 2.44
N ASP A 102 12.27 6.56 1.90
CA ASP A 102 10.99 6.77 2.59
C ASP A 102 10.03 5.57 2.40
N GLU A 103 10.37 4.61 1.54
CA GLU A 103 9.63 3.37 1.32
C GLU A 103 9.51 2.57 2.62
N GLY A 104 8.33 2.03 2.89
CA GLY A 104 8.09 1.20 4.06
C GLY A 104 6.67 1.32 4.62
N GLU A 105 6.46 0.65 5.75
CA GLU A 105 5.17 0.58 6.41
C GLU A 105 4.99 1.73 7.42
N TYR A 106 4.06 2.63 7.14
CA TYR A 106 3.66 3.70 8.02
C TYR A 106 2.48 3.22 8.86
N THR A 107 2.46 3.57 10.14
CA THR A 107 1.42 3.12 11.07
C THR A 107 0.56 4.30 11.52
N CYS A 108 -0.75 4.17 11.36
CA CYS A 108 -1.72 5.01 12.03
C CYS A 108 -2.18 4.33 13.30
N SER A 109 -2.22 5.04 14.42
CA SER A 109 -2.67 4.53 15.72
C SER A 109 -3.76 5.41 16.31
N ILE A 110 -4.71 4.79 17.01
CA ILE A 110 -5.63 5.46 17.92
C ILE A 110 -5.49 4.85 19.32
N PHE A 111 -5.41 5.70 20.33
CA PHE A 111 -5.07 5.30 21.71
C PHE A 111 -6.30 4.95 22.56
N THR A 112 -7.24 4.20 21.98
CA THR A 112 -8.35 3.56 22.68
C THR A 112 -7.87 2.47 23.64
N MET A 113 -8.77 1.85 24.39
CA MET A 113 -8.45 0.66 25.21
C MET A 113 -9.18 -0.57 24.64
N PRO A 114 -8.50 -1.47 23.89
CA PRO A 114 -7.07 -1.48 23.57
C PRO A 114 -6.68 -0.51 22.45
N VAL A 115 -5.38 -0.22 22.32
CA VAL A 115 -4.84 0.59 21.21
C VAL A 115 -5.09 -0.12 19.89
N ARG A 116 -5.55 0.62 18.88
CA ARG A 116 -5.83 0.08 17.54
C ARG A 116 -4.96 0.74 16.51
N THR A 117 -4.62 -0.01 15.47
CA THR A 117 -3.68 0.44 14.44
C THR A 117 -4.14 0.05 13.05
N ALA A 118 -3.80 0.90 12.08
CA ALA A 118 -3.88 0.61 10.66
C ALA A 118 -2.52 0.88 10.02
N LYS A 119 -2.17 0.15 8.97
CA LYS A 119 -0.86 0.22 8.32
C LYS A 119 -1.02 0.57 6.84
N SER A 120 -0.12 1.40 6.33
CA SER A 120 -0.04 1.80 4.93
C SER A 120 1.38 1.52 4.44
N LEU A 121 1.51 0.64 3.46
CA LEU A 121 2.77 0.43 2.75
C LEU A 121 2.93 1.50 1.68
N ILE A 122 3.95 2.33 1.81
CA ILE A 122 4.36 3.25 0.74
C ILE A 122 5.36 2.52 -0.15
N THR A 123 5.04 2.38 -1.43
CA THR A 123 5.96 1.89 -2.48
C THR A 123 6.50 3.06 -3.30
N VAL A 124 7.83 3.16 -3.44
CA VAL A 124 8.45 4.27 -4.17
C VAL A 124 9.01 3.79 -5.51
N LEU A 125 8.39 4.24 -6.60
CA LEU A 125 8.82 3.92 -7.96
C LEU A 125 10.01 4.79 -8.35
N GLY A 126 11.12 4.17 -8.72
CA GLY A 126 12.28 4.84 -9.30
C GLY A 126 11.99 5.32 -10.72
N ILE A 127 12.52 6.49 -11.07
CA ILE A 127 12.47 6.98 -12.45
C ILE A 127 13.38 6.07 -13.30
N PRO A 128 12.86 5.41 -14.35
CA PRO A 128 13.70 4.59 -15.22
C PRO A 128 14.73 5.47 -15.91
N GLN A 129 15.98 5.02 -15.88
CA GLN A 129 17.06 5.69 -16.62
C GLN A 129 16.86 5.53 -18.12
N LYS A 130 17.43 6.47 -18.90
CA LYS A 130 17.38 6.43 -20.36
C LYS A 130 17.86 5.05 -20.84
N PRO A 131 17.06 4.34 -21.65
CA PRO A 131 17.43 3.00 -22.09
C PRO A 131 18.69 3.05 -22.95
N ILE A 132 19.55 2.04 -22.77
CA ILE A 132 20.71 1.80 -23.62
C ILE A 132 20.26 0.79 -24.69
N ILE A 133 20.33 1.20 -25.95
CA ILE A 133 20.03 0.34 -27.10
C ILE A 133 21.34 -0.19 -27.67
N THR A 134 21.43 -1.50 -27.80
CA THR A 134 22.56 -2.22 -28.38
C THR A 134 22.10 -3.10 -29.54
N GLY A 135 23.02 -3.53 -30.41
CA GLY A 135 22.71 -4.40 -31.55
C GLY A 135 22.33 -3.68 -32.84
N TYR A 136 22.44 -2.36 -32.90
CA TYR A 136 22.25 -1.61 -34.16
C TYR A 136 23.50 -1.75 -35.06
N LYS A 137 23.28 -1.99 -36.36
CA LYS A 137 24.31 -2.00 -37.40
C LYS A 137 24.09 -0.81 -38.35
N SER A 138 25.17 -0.24 -38.89
CA SER A 138 25.13 0.91 -39.81
C SER A 138 24.55 0.59 -41.19
N SER A 139 24.59 -0.68 -41.61
CA SER A 139 23.95 -1.16 -42.84
C SER A 139 23.44 -2.59 -42.64
N LEU A 140 22.22 -2.86 -43.11
CA LEU A 140 21.61 -4.19 -43.13
C LEU A 140 21.28 -4.54 -44.57
N ARG A 141 21.50 -5.80 -44.95
CA ARG A 141 21.11 -6.26 -46.29
C ARG A 141 19.61 -6.54 -46.35
N GLU A 142 19.03 -6.41 -47.55
CA GLU A 142 17.65 -6.83 -47.77
C GLU A 142 17.50 -8.32 -47.42
N LYS A 143 16.49 -8.66 -46.60
CA LYS A 143 16.25 -9.98 -45.97
C LYS A 143 17.13 -10.33 -44.76
N GLU A 144 18.00 -9.42 -44.27
CA GLU A 144 18.71 -9.60 -42.99
C GLU A 144 17.83 -9.16 -41.82
N THR A 145 17.73 -9.99 -40.77
CA THR A 145 17.00 -9.68 -39.54
C THR A 145 17.89 -8.92 -38.58
N ALA A 146 17.44 -7.75 -38.11
CA ALA A 146 18.11 -6.99 -37.06
C ALA A 146 17.49 -7.29 -35.70
N THR A 147 18.33 -7.56 -34.70
CA THR A 147 17.92 -7.72 -33.31
C THR A 147 18.49 -6.57 -32.50
N LEU A 148 17.60 -5.70 -32.00
CA LEU A 148 17.97 -4.61 -31.10
C LEU A 148 17.67 -5.04 -29.66
N ASN A 149 18.63 -4.85 -28.77
CA ASN A 149 18.44 -5.10 -27.35
C ASN A 149 18.32 -3.77 -26.60
N CYS A 150 17.21 -3.60 -25.89
CA CYS A 150 16.88 -2.40 -25.14
C CYS A 150 16.98 -2.72 -23.64
N GLN A 151 17.85 -2.01 -22.92
CA GLN A 151 18.04 -2.20 -21.49
C GLN A 151 17.79 -0.88 -20.74
N SER A 152 16.84 -0.87 -19.79
CA SER A 152 16.59 0.25 -18.89
C SER A 152 16.68 -0.19 -17.42
N SER A 153 17.30 0.63 -16.58
CA SER A 153 17.44 0.41 -15.13
C SER A 153 16.47 1.33 -14.36
N GLY A 154 15.69 0.76 -13.44
CA GLY A 154 14.81 1.49 -12.52
C GLY A 154 14.17 0.55 -11.50
N ARG A 155 14.14 0.93 -10.22
CA ARG A 155 13.51 0.13 -9.14
C ARG A 155 12.00 0.34 -9.21
N GLY A 156 11.20 -0.72 -9.26
CA GLY A 156 9.74 -0.60 -9.36
C GLY A 156 9.26 0.08 -10.65
N ALA A 157 9.96 -0.10 -11.78
CA ALA A 157 9.42 0.33 -13.06
C ALA A 157 8.01 -0.28 -13.20
N ALA A 158 6.97 0.56 -13.25
CA ALA A 158 5.64 0.13 -13.68
C ALA A 158 5.83 -0.73 -14.93
N PRO A 159 5.13 -1.89 -15.08
CA PRO A 159 5.39 -2.84 -16.14
C PRO A 159 5.46 -2.10 -17.47
N GLY A 160 6.69 -1.92 -17.97
CA GLY A 160 6.92 -1.12 -19.17
C GLY A 160 6.19 -1.80 -20.32
N PRO A 161 5.60 -1.05 -21.26
CA PRO A 161 5.03 -1.66 -22.44
C PRO A 161 6.15 -2.43 -23.13
N THR A 162 5.93 -3.73 -23.35
CA THR A 162 6.78 -4.56 -24.20
C THR A 162 6.75 -3.95 -25.60
N ALA A 163 7.66 -3.03 -25.89
CA ALA A 163 7.71 -2.33 -27.17
C ALA A 163 8.46 -3.21 -28.18
N SER A 164 7.72 -4.03 -28.93
CA SER A 164 8.21 -4.68 -30.14
C SER A 164 8.01 -3.74 -31.32
N ALA A 165 9.09 -3.21 -31.88
CA ALA A 165 9.06 -2.45 -33.13
C ALA A 165 9.62 -3.29 -34.27
N SER A 166 8.81 -3.54 -35.30
CA SER A 166 9.24 -4.10 -36.58
C SER A 166 9.42 -2.96 -37.59
N LEU A 167 10.58 -2.89 -38.23
CA LEU A 167 10.82 -1.93 -39.32
C LEU A 167 9.95 -2.29 -40.54
N PRO A 168 9.31 -1.31 -41.21
CA PRO A 168 8.59 -1.57 -42.45
C PRO A 168 9.56 -2.03 -43.54
N ARG A 169 9.14 -3.04 -44.31
CA ARG A 169 9.90 -3.58 -45.45
C ARG A 169 10.06 -2.47 -46.51
N SER A 170 11.30 -2.15 -46.87
CA SER A 170 11.57 -1.24 -47.98
C SER A 170 10.90 -1.77 -49.27
N PRO A 171 10.25 -0.91 -50.07
CA PRO A 171 9.77 -1.30 -51.39
C PRO A 171 10.95 -1.74 -52.24
N SER A 172 10.90 -2.95 -52.79
CA SER A 172 11.89 -3.43 -53.76
C SER A 172 11.83 -2.56 -55.01
N LEU A 173 12.95 -1.95 -55.39
CA LEU A 173 13.09 -1.26 -56.67
C LEU A 173 12.89 -2.25 -57.82
N PRO A 174 12.13 -1.90 -58.88
CA PRO A 174 11.96 -2.78 -60.03
C PRO A 174 13.30 -3.00 -60.75
N PRO A 175 13.53 -4.19 -61.33
CA PRO A 175 14.75 -4.44 -62.10
C PRO A 175 14.80 -3.52 -63.32
N ASN A 176 15.98 -2.93 -63.54
CA ASN A 176 16.25 -2.04 -64.68
C ASN A 176 16.21 -2.84 -66.00
N PRO A 177 15.71 -2.27 -67.11
CA PRO A 177 15.54 -2.95 -68.39
C PRO A 177 16.86 -3.27 -69.09
#